data_AF-A0A7W1NLY6-F1
#
_entry.id   AF-A0A7W1NLY6-F1
#
_cell.length_a   1.000
_cell.length_b   1.000
_cell.length_c   1.000
_cell.angle_alpha   90.00
_cell.angle_beta   90.00
_cell.angle_gamma   90.00
#
_symmetry.space_group_name_H-M   'P 1'
#
loop_
_entity.id
_entity.type
_entity.pdbx_description
1 polymer ?
#
loop_
_entity_poly.entity_id
_entity_poly.type
_entity_poly.pdbx_seq_one_letter_code
_entity_poly.pdbx_strand_id
1 'polypeptide(L)'
;MYLRLSLILLLIFTAALLLIHTQPYDDHELRQFLLPTAGCPAPCFMGIRPGVTKVEEAIKILEASGWLDRYNYEQQDATAIRIKWNDNRPAWLGSNMPYGQTTMWIRNGLVEQIFVETNVMLGAVDLSIGRPPFQHISLNYNNGQYYLFYVALYPTENINISISRDCEHQSNHINYLDKAFLNYGTSDIGTNIPPSYHHPWLDVIHTLCR
;
A
#
# COMPACT_ATOMS: atom_id res chain seq x y z
N MET A 1 -46.79 23.08 9.39
CA MET A 1 -45.68 23.75 8.68
C MET A 1 -44.39 22.92 8.70
N TYR A 2 -44.00 22.35 9.84
CA TYR A 2 -42.78 21.56 10.00
C TYR A 2 -42.62 20.36 9.04
N LEU A 3 -43.69 19.61 8.76
CA LEU A 3 -43.63 18.45 7.85
C LEU A 3 -43.10 18.82 6.44
N ARG A 4 -43.49 19.97 5.91
CA ARG A 4 -43.03 20.43 4.58
C ARG A 4 -41.54 20.77 4.60
N LEU A 5 -41.07 21.42 5.66
CA LEU A 5 -39.65 21.77 5.82
C LEU A 5 -38.79 20.50 5.96
N SER A 6 -39.24 19.53 6.77
CA SER A 6 -38.55 18.25 6.94
C SER A 6 -38.44 17.47 5.64
N LEU A 7 -39.50 17.46 4.82
CA LEU A 7 -39.50 16.77 3.53
C LEU A 7 -38.54 17.42 2.52
N ILE A 8 -38.48 18.76 2.49
CA ILE A 8 -37.53 19.48 1.64
C ILE A 8 -36.08 19.20 2.05
N LEU A 9 -35.77 19.23 3.36
CA LEU A 9 -34.43 18.91 3.86
C LEU A 9 -34.02 17.47 3.56
N LEU A 10 -34.94 16.51 3.72
CA LEU A 10 -34.71 15.12 3.36
C LEU A 10 -34.40 14.97 1.86
N LEU A 11 -35.15 15.65 0.99
CA LEU A 11 -34.91 15.64 -0.46
C LEU A 11 -33.55 16.25 -0.82
N ILE A 12 -33.17 17.36 -0.19
CA ILE A 12 -31.86 17.99 -0.43
C ILE A 12 -30.73 17.05 0.03
N PHE A 13 -30.86 16.45 1.20
CA PHE A 13 -29.84 15.55 1.74
C PHE A 13 -29.69 14.27 0.90
N THR A 14 -30.80 13.66 0.50
CA THR A 14 -30.79 12.48 -0.39
C THR A 14 -30.22 12.82 -1.76
N ALA A 15 -30.57 13.97 -2.34
CA ALA A 15 -29.99 14.43 -3.60
C ALA A 15 -28.48 14.66 -3.48
N ALA A 16 -28.00 15.26 -2.38
CA ALA A 16 -26.57 15.46 -2.14
C ALA A 16 -25.82 14.12 -2.00
N LEU A 17 -26.38 13.16 -1.25
CA LEU A 17 -25.78 11.83 -1.12
C LEU A 17 -25.73 11.10 -2.47
N LEU A 18 -26.81 11.13 -3.25
CA LEU A 18 -26.83 10.54 -4.57
C LEU A 18 -25.79 11.20 -5.48
N LEU A 19 -25.65 12.52 -5.43
CA LEU A 19 -24.64 13.24 -6.21
C LEU A 19 -23.22 12.78 -5.86
N ILE A 20 -22.90 12.65 -4.57
CA ILE A 20 -21.60 12.13 -4.08
C ILE A 20 -21.39 10.68 -4.53
N HIS A 21 -22.40 9.82 -4.43
CA HIS A 21 -22.31 8.43 -4.87
C HIS A 21 -22.20 8.27 -6.40
N THR A 22 -22.70 9.24 -7.17
CA THR A 22 -22.59 9.23 -8.64
C THR A 22 -21.29 9.84 -9.15
N GLN A 23 -20.53 10.57 -8.32
CA GLN A 23 -19.19 10.98 -8.70
C GLN A 23 -18.31 9.72 -8.71
N PRO A 24 -17.83 9.27 -9.89
CA PRO A 24 -16.88 8.19 -9.91
C PRO A 24 -15.69 8.62 -9.07
N TYR A 25 -15.29 7.76 -8.13
CA TYR A 25 -14.07 7.97 -7.37
C TYR A 25 -12.90 8.01 -8.38
N ASP A 26 -12.48 9.23 -8.73
CA ASP A 26 -11.53 9.52 -9.80
C ASP A 26 -10.11 9.36 -9.30
N ASP A 27 -9.81 8.12 -8.92
CA ASP A 27 -8.48 7.68 -8.53
C ASP A 27 -7.82 6.98 -9.72
N HIS A 28 -7.91 7.58 -10.91
CA HIS A 28 -7.40 6.97 -12.13
C HIS A 28 -5.90 6.65 -12.01
N GLU A 29 -5.11 7.57 -11.44
CA GLU A 29 -3.67 7.37 -11.23
C GLU A 29 -3.41 6.23 -10.25
N LEU A 30 -4.12 6.19 -9.12
CA LEU A 30 -3.97 5.14 -8.13
C LEU A 30 -4.38 3.77 -8.70
N ARG A 31 -5.47 3.74 -9.46
CA ARG A 31 -5.94 2.51 -10.11
C ARG A 31 -4.96 2.03 -11.17
N GLN A 32 -4.38 2.91 -11.97
CA GLN A 32 -3.32 2.56 -12.92
C GLN A 32 -2.04 2.06 -12.24
N PHE A 33 -1.81 2.51 -11.01
CA PHE A 33 -0.66 2.12 -10.21
C PHE A 33 -0.87 0.76 -9.50
N LEU A 34 -2.07 0.52 -8.96
CA LEU A 34 -2.42 -0.73 -8.29
C LEU A 34 -2.77 -1.85 -9.27
N LEU A 35 -3.43 -1.51 -10.38
CA LEU A 35 -3.84 -2.47 -11.39
C LEU A 35 -2.86 -2.46 -12.55
N PRO A 36 -2.44 -3.64 -13.04
CA PRO A 36 -1.48 -3.72 -14.11
C PRO A 36 -2.02 -3.12 -15.40
N THR A 37 -1.19 -2.33 -16.08
CA THR A 37 -1.50 -1.83 -17.42
C THR A 37 -1.38 -2.96 -18.46
N ALA A 38 -2.04 -2.79 -19.61
CA ALA A 38 -1.92 -3.74 -20.72
C ALA A 38 -0.44 -3.93 -21.09
N GLY A 39 0.06 -5.16 -20.99
CA GLY A 39 1.45 -5.51 -21.29
C GLY A 39 2.35 -5.76 -20.08
N CYS A 40 1.87 -5.56 -18.85
CA CYS A 40 2.62 -5.95 -17.65
C CYS A 40 1.75 -6.83 -16.74
N PRO A 41 1.82 -8.17 -16.77
CA PRO A 41 1.06 -9.00 -15.84
C PRO A 41 1.52 -8.75 -14.40
N ALA A 42 0.57 -8.69 -13.46
CA ALA A 42 0.83 -8.49 -12.04
C ALA A 42 1.77 -9.60 -11.50
N PRO A 43 2.67 -9.30 -10.54
CA PRO A 43 2.92 -7.99 -9.94
C PRO A 43 3.81 -7.12 -10.83
N CYS A 44 3.49 -5.83 -10.94
CA CYS A 44 4.23 -4.91 -11.79
C CYS A 44 4.30 -3.51 -11.18
N PHE A 45 5.51 -3.04 -10.90
CA PHE A 45 5.75 -1.67 -10.44
C PHE A 45 6.40 -0.87 -11.57
N MET A 46 5.62 -0.01 -12.24
CA MET A 46 6.12 0.83 -13.35
C MET A 46 6.79 0.07 -14.50
N GLY A 47 6.37 -1.18 -14.77
CA GLY A 47 7.01 -2.06 -15.76
C GLY A 47 8.07 -3.00 -15.19
N ILE A 48 8.45 -2.84 -13.92
CA ILE A 48 9.39 -3.72 -13.23
C ILE A 48 8.62 -4.92 -12.68
N ARG A 49 8.99 -6.10 -13.17
CA ARG A 49 8.37 -7.38 -12.82
C ARG A 49 9.29 -8.18 -11.90
N PRO A 50 8.92 -8.36 -10.63
CA PRO A 50 9.62 -9.24 -9.72
C PRO A 50 9.82 -10.66 -10.30
N GLY A 51 11.02 -11.22 -10.11
CA GLY A 51 11.46 -12.50 -10.65
C GLY A 51 11.83 -12.49 -12.14
N VAL A 52 11.63 -11.38 -12.86
CA VAL A 52 11.83 -11.30 -14.32
C VAL A 52 12.77 -10.16 -14.72
N THR A 53 12.54 -8.96 -14.20
CA THR A 53 13.31 -7.77 -14.58
C THR A 53 14.70 -7.81 -13.93
N LYS A 54 15.73 -7.59 -14.76
CA LYS A 54 17.11 -7.45 -14.28
C LYS A 54 17.28 -6.16 -13.51
N VAL A 55 18.21 -6.13 -12.56
CA VAL A 55 18.47 -4.94 -11.75
C VAL A 55 18.86 -3.74 -12.62
N GLU A 56 19.72 -3.91 -13.62
CA GLU A 56 20.16 -2.82 -14.49
C GLU A 56 19.03 -2.29 -15.36
N GLU A 57 18.10 -3.16 -15.76
CA GLU A 57 16.90 -2.78 -16.50
C GLU A 57 15.92 -2.01 -15.61
N ALA A 58 15.72 -2.48 -14.38
CA ALA A 58 14.88 -1.82 -13.39
C ALA A 58 15.37 -0.40 -13.09
N ILE A 59 16.68 -0.20 -12.90
CA ILE A 59 17.27 1.12 -12.67
C ILE A 59 17.04 2.05 -13.88
N LYS A 60 17.24 1.55 -15.11
CA LYS A 60 16.94 2.35 -16.33
C LYS A 60 15.47 2.75 -16.42
N ILE A 61 14.55 1.86 -16.04
CA ILE A 61 13.11 2.17 -15.98
C ILE A 61 12.86 3.30 -14.95
N LEU A 62 13.48 3.22 -13.78
CA LEU A 62 13.34 4.24 -12.73
C LEU A 62 13.96 5.58 -13.15
N GLU A 63 15.12 5.59 -13.80
CA GLU A 63 15.75 6.80 -14.36
C GLU A 63 14.87 7.44 -15.43
N ALA A 64 14.32 6.63 -16.34
CA ALA A 64 13.45 7.09 -17.42
C ALA A 64 12.13 7.70 -16.93
N SER A 65 11.68 7.37 -15.71
CA SER A 65 10.48 7.98 -15.13
C SER A 65 10.66 9.45 -14.76
N GLY A 66 11.91 9.90 -14.57
CA GLY A 66 12.21 11.24 -14.08
C GLY A 66 11.91 11.46 -12.59
N TRP A 67 11.52 10.42 -11.84
CA TRP A 67 11.19 10.50 -10.40
C TRP A 67 12.37 10.10 -9.50
N LEU A 68 13.40 9.47 -10.05
CA LEU A 68 14.56 9.02 -9.29
C LEU A 68 15.47 10.22 -8.93
N ASP A 69 15.80 10.39 -7.64
CA ASP A 69 16.87 11.30 -7.17
C ASP A 69 18.20 10.55 -7.13
N ARG A 70 18.24 9.47 -6.34
CA ARG A 70 19.43 8.63 -6.15
C ARG A 70 19.04 7.24 -5.69
N TYR A 71 19.95 6.29 -5.84
CA TYR A 71 19.83 4.96 -5.26
C TYR A 71 21.16 4.53 -4.62
N ASN A 72 21.09 3.70 -3.59
CA ASN A 72 22.27 3.15 -2.93
C ASN A 72 22.11 1.64 -2.78
N TYR A 73 23.17 0.89 -3.09
CA TYR A 73 23.26 -0.52 -2.73
C TYR A 73 23.50 -0.65 -1.22
N GLU A 74 22.75 -1.53 -0.56
CA GLU A 74 22.96 -1.84 0.85
C GLU A 74 24.26 -2.67 0.99
N GLN A 75 25.27 -2.06 1.62
CA GLN A 75 26.70 -2.40 1.45
C GLN A 75 27.13 -3.80 1.89
N GLN A 76 26.31 -4.54 2.64
CA GLN A 76 26.75 -5.83 3.20
C GLN A 76 26.71 -6.96 2.16
N ASP A 77 25.74 -6.99 1.24
CA ASP A 77 25.64 -8.06 0.23
C ASP A 77 25.05 -7.63 -1.13
N ALA A 78 24.80 -6.32 -1.35
CA ALA A 78 24.07 -5.82 -2.53
C ALA A 78 22.73 -6.54 -2.79
N THR A 79 22.13 -7.09 -1.73
CA THR A 79 20.84 -7.80 -1.74
C THR A 79 19.66 -6.85 -1.78
N ALA A 80 19.90 -5.55 -1.56
CA ALA A 80 18.88 -4.53 -1.64
C ALA A 80 19.42 -3.23 -2.24
N ILE A 81 18.56 -2.55 -2.99
CA ILE A 81 18.75 -1.17 -3.44
C ILE A 81 17.72 -0.30 -2.73
N ARG A 82 18.22 0.74 -2.07
CA ARG A 82 17.43 1.80 -1.46
C ARG A 82 17.30 2.96 -2.43
N ILE A 83 16.07 3.24 -2.86
CA ILE A 83 15.73 4.26 -3.84
C ILE A 83 15.20 5.49 -3.12
N LYS A 84 15.75 6.66 -3.45
CA LYS A 84 15.21 7.94 -3.04
C LYS A 84 14.59 8.63 -4.25
N TRP A 85 13.38 9.12 -4.06
CA TRP A 85 12.62 9.85 -5.06
C TRP A 85 12.89 11.36 -4.99
N ASN A 86 12.84 12.05 -6.13
CA ASN A 86 12.88 13.50 -6.23
C ASN A 86 11.47 14.11 -6.10
N ASP A 87 11.36 15.43 -6.19
CA ASP A 87 10.09 16.14 -5.98
C ASP A 87 9.14 16.09 -7.19
N ASN A 88 9.56 15.55 -8.34
CA ASN A 88 8.70 15.32 -9.51
C ASN A 88 7.88 14.03 -9.38
N ARG A 89 8.04 13.28 -8.28
CA ARG A 89 7.24 12.08 -8.01
C ARG A 89 5.75 12.40 -7.86
N PRO A 90 4.85 11.46 -8.16
CA PRO A 90 3.43 11.65 -7.93
C PRO A 90 3.11 11.73 -6.43
N ALA A 91 2.04 12.46 -6.09
CA ALA A 91 1.66 12.74 -4.69
C ALA A 91 1.35 11.48 -3.87
N TRP A 92 0.91 10.40 -4.52
CA TRP A 92 0.66 9.13 -3.86
C TRP A 92 1.95 8.41 -3.43
N LEU A 93 3.12 8.75 -3.98
CA LEU A 93 4.38 8.14 -3.61
C LEU A 93 4.91 8.81 -2.33
N GLY A 94 5.05 8.02 -1.28
CA GLY A 94 5.41 8.48 0.05
C GLY A 94 6.87 8.94 0.12
N SER A 95 7.15 9.79 1.12
CA SER A 95 8.50 10.26 1.43
C SER A 95 8.67 10.59 2.92
N ASN A 96 7.82 10.03 3.78
CA ASN A 96 7.71 10.48 5.16
C ASN A 96 8.71 9.79 6.07
N MET A 97 9.25 8.63 5.68
CA MET A 97 10.43 8.13 6.38
C MET A 97 11.61 9.10 6.17
N PRO A 98 12.47 9.31 7.18
CA PRO A 98 13.71 10.08 7.01
C PRO A 98 14.62 9.51 5.89
N TYR A 99 14.34 8.27 5.50
CA TYR A 99 14.93 7.62 4.35
C TYR A 99 14.02 7.63 3.10
N GLY A 100 12.68 7.65 3.24
CA GLY A 100 11.71 7.74 2.15
C GLY A 100 11.92 6.69 1.06
N GLN A 101 12.28 5.46 1.45
CA GLN A 101 12.91 4.52 0.52
C GLN A 101 11.91 3.52 0.00
N THR A 102 11.76 3.53 -1.32
CA THR A 102 11.45 2.28 -1.98
C THR A 102 12.66 1.37 -1.83
N THR A 103 12.44 0.17 -1.30
CA THR A 103 13.49 -0.85 -1.18
C THR A 103 13.23 -1.93 -2.21
N MET A 104 14.21 -2.15 -3.08
CA MET A 104 14.18 -3.20 -4.08
C MET A 104 15.13 -4.32 -3.67
N TRP A 105 14.60 -5.50 -3.37
CA TRP A 105 15.39 -6.68 -3.06
C TRP A 105 15.84 -7.39 -4.32
N ILE A 106 17.04 -7.94 -4.27
CA ILE A 106 17.74 -8.54 -5.40
C ILE A 106 18.09 -9.99 -5.07
N ARG A 107 17.81 -10.88 -6.03
CA ARG A 107 18.26 -12.27 -5.98
C ARG A 107 18.77 -12.67 -7.35
N ASN A 108 20.01 -13.17 -7.41
CA ASN A 108 20.65 -13.64 -8.64
C ASN A 108 20.64 -12.60 -9.79
N GLY A 109 20.81 -11.31 -9.46
CA GLY A 109 20.80 -10.21 -10.44
C GLY A 109 19.41 -9.84 -10.97
N LEU A 110 18.34 -10.43 -10.42
CA LEU A 110 16.96 -10.11 -10.72
C LEU A 110 16.31 -9.37 -9.55
N VAL A 111 15.36 -8.50 -9.87
CA VAL A 111 14.50 -7.88 -8.86
C VAL A 111 13.61 -8.97 -8.26
N GLU A 112 13.71 -9.22 -6.96
CA GLU A 112 12.89 -10.23 -6.27
C GLU A 112 11.63 -9.61 -5.65
N GLN A 113 11.77 -8.41 -5.08
CA GLN A 113 10.71 -7.75 -4.34
C GLN A 113 10.91 -6.25 -4.37
N ILE A 114 9.81 -5.50 -4.35
CA ILE A 114 9.81 -4.04 -4.35
C ILE A 114 8.86 -3.59 -3.24
N PHE A 115 9.40 -2.92 -2.24
CA PHE A 115 8.66 -2.32 -1.15
C PHE A 115 8.56 -0.82 -1.39
N VAL A 116 7.34 -0.28 -1.43
CA VAL A 116 7.05 1.10 -1.80
C VAL A 116 6.27 1.76 -0.66
N GLU A 117 6.84 2.80 -0.07
CA GLU A 117 6.10 3.69 0.82
C GLU A 117 5.14 4.53 0.00
N THR A 118 3.87 4.59 0.41
CA THR A 118 2.87 5.41 -0.27
C THR A 118 2.18 6.37 0.71
N ASN A 119 1.58 7.41 0.17
CA ASN A 119 0.58 8.24 0.84
C ASN A 119 -0.84 7.73 0.58
N VAL A 120 -0.99 6.55 -0.02
CA VAL A 120 -2.29 5.95 -0.32
C VAL A 120 -2.90 5.45 0.99
N MET A 121 -4.13 5.85 1.25
CA MET A 121 -4.88 5.41 2.41
C MET A 121 -5.39 3.98 2.22
N LEU A 122 -5.42 3.18 3.28
CA LEU A 122 -5.93 1.80 3.23
C LEU A 122 -7.34 1.72 2.62
N GLY A 123 -8.21 2.67 2.96
CA GLY A 123 -9.57 2.73 2.40
C GLY A 123 -9.59 2.98 0.90
N ALA A 124 -8.66 3.78 0.39
CA ALA A 124 -8.53 4.01 -1.05
C ALA A 124 -8.11 2.73 -1.78
N VAL A 125 -7.26 1.90 -1.15
CA VAL A 125 -6.89 0.60 -1.73
C VAL A 125 -8.08 -0.36 -1.74
N ASP A 126 -8.81 -0.49 -0.62
CA ASP A 126 -10.02 -1.33 -0.53
C ASP A 126 -11.07 -0.92 -1.58
N LEU A 127 -11.29 0.38 -1.77
CA LEU A 127 -12.18 0.89 -2.81
C LEU A 127 -11.68 0.66 -4.24
N SER A 128 -10.36 0.56 -4.45
CA SER A 128 -9.75 0.47 -5.78
C SER A 128 -9.65 -0.95 -6.30
N ILE A 129 -9.24 -1.89 -5.45
CA ILE A 129 -8.98 -3.29 -5.83
C ILE A 129 -9.87 -4.30 -5.08
N GLY A 130 -10.78 -3.80 -4.24
CA GLY A 130 -11.69 -4.62 -3.43
C GLY A 130 -11.06 -5.10 -2.12
N ARG A 131 -11.83 -5.88 -1.37
CA ARG A 131 -11.37 -6.44 -0.11
C ARG A 131 -10.40 -7.60 -0.33
N PRO A 132 -9.30 -7.66 0.43
CA PRO A 132 -8.37 -8.77 0.31
C PRO A 132 -9.02 -10.06 0.84
N PRO A 133 -8.77 -11.23 0.20
CA PRO A 133 -9.21 -12.51 0.75
C PRO A 133 -8.53 -12.86 2.07
N PHE A 134 -7.34 -12.29 2.34
CA PHE A 134 -6.59 -12.53 3.56
C PHE A 134 -6.10 -11.22 4.16
N GLN A 135 -6.34 -11.08 5.47
CA GLN A 135 -5.85 -9.97 6.27
C GLN A 135 -5.39 -10.50 7.63
N HIS A 136 -4.36 -9.89 8.19
CA HIS A 136 -3.80 -10.27 9.47
C HIS A 136 -3.35 -9.03 10.24
N ILE A 137 -3.54 -9.05 11.55
CA ILE A 137 -2.95 -8.06 12.45
C ILE A 137 -2.12 -8.77 13.49
N SER A 138 -0.90 -8.29 13.67
CA SER A 138 0.01 -8.73 14.72
C SER A 138 0.51 -7.54 15.53
N LEU A 139 0.89 -7.83 16.78
CA LEU A 139 1.70 -6.93 17.58
C LEU A 139 3.16 -7.40 17.47
N ASN A 140 4.01 -6.57 16.89
CA ASN A 140 5.43 -6.86 16.70
C ASN A 140 6.25 -6.06 17.71
N TYR A 141 7.23 -6.68 18.36
CA TYR A 141 8.18 -5.99 19.23
C TYR A 141 9.52 -5.85 18.51
N ASN A 142 9.97 -4.62 18.26
CA ASN A 142 11.22 -4.33 17.57
C ASN A 142 11.94 -3.13 18.23
N ASN A 143 13.25 -3.24 18.44
CA ASN A 143 14.08 -2.17 19.00
C ASN A 143 13.53 -1.54 20.30
N GLY A 144 12.91 -2.33 21.17
CA GLY A 144 12.37 -1.82 22.43
C GLY A 144 10.93 -1.30 22.37
N GLN A 145 10.33 -1.21 21.17
CA GLN A 145 9.01 -0.65 20.95
C GLN A 145 8.03 -1.69 20.38
N TYR A 146 6.76 -1.54 20.72
CA TYR A 146 5.67 -2.33 20.14
C TYR A 146 5.10 -1.61 18.91
N TYR A 147 4.84 -2.39 17.87
CA TYR A 147 4.24 -1.94 16.63
C TYR A 147 3.00 -2.75 16.33
N LEU A 148 1.90 -2.09 16.00
CA LEU A 148 0.74 -2.75 15.44
C LEU A 148 0.98 -2.90 13.93
N PHE A 149 1.01 -4.14 13.45
CA PHE A 149 1.31 -4.47 12.08
C PHE A 149 0.08 -5.09 11.42
N TYR A 150 -0.43 -4.47 10.37
CA TYR A 150 -1.49 -5.02 9.51
C TYR A 150 -0.88 -5.46 8.20
N VAL A 151 -1.36 -6.61 7.70
CA VAL A 151 -1.05 -7.13 6.38
C VAL A 151 -2.34 -7.52 5.68
N ALA A 152 -2.47 -7.13 4.42
CA ALA A 152 -3.51 -7.59 3.52
C ALA A 152 -2.90 -8.16 2.24
N LEU A 153 -3.43 -9.29 1.77
CA LEU A 153 -2.88 -10.03 0.65
C LEU A 153 -3.87 -10.07 -0.51
N TYR A 154 -3.36 -9.80 -1.70
CA TYR A 154 -4.08 -9.84 -2.97
C TYR A 154 -3.39 -10.85 -3.88
N PRO A 155 -3.70 -12.16 -3.75
CA PRO A 155 -2.94 -13.22 -4.43
C PRO A 155 -3.06 -13.15 -5.95
N THR A 156 -4.21 -12.70 -6.46
CA THR A 156 -4.48 -12.52 -7.90
C THR A 156 -3.57 -11.47 -8.52
N GLU A 157 -3.31 -10.39 -7.78
CA GLU A 157 -2.46 -9.28 -8.19
C GLU A 157 -1.00 -9.50 -7.76
N ASN A 158 -0.75 -10.49 -6.90
CA ASN A 158 0.53 -10.76 -6.25
C ASN A 158 1.09 -9.52 -5.52
N ILE A 159 0.18 -8.78 -4.87
CA ILE A 159 0.47 -7.59 -4.08
C ILE A 159 0.18 -7.91 -2.62
N ASN A 160 1.04 -7.44 -1.72
CA ASN A 160 0.65 -7.29 -0.32
C ASN A 160 0.70 -5.82 0.10
N ILE A 161 -0.25 -5.48 0.96
CA ILE A 161 -0.31 -4.20 1.63
C ILE A 161 0.12 -4.43 3.07
N SER A 162 0.97 -3.56 3.59
CA SER A 162 1.26 -3.54 5.02
C SER A 162 1.10 -2.15 5.61
N ILE A 163 0.78 -2.11 6.89
CA ILE A 163 0.69 -0.88 7.68
C ILE A 163 1.39 -1.19 8.99
N SER A 164 2.22 -0.25 9.45
CA SER A 164 2.88 -0.33 10.74
C SER A 164 2.60 0.94 11.52
N ARG A 165 2.05 0.81 12.72
CA ARG A 165 1.88 1.91 13.66
C ARG A 165 2.75 1.69 14.90
N ASP A 166 3.45 2.73 15.32
CA ASP A 166 4.10 2.75 16.63
C ASP A 166 3.04 2.92 17.72
N CYS A 167 3.01 1.96 18.64
CA CYS A 167 2.07 1.94 19.76
C CYS A 167 2.27 3.08 20.76
N GLU A 168 3.47 3.67 20.84
CA GLU A 168 3.79 4.69 21.84
C GLU A 168 3.27 6.08 21.45
N HIS A 169 3.13 6.34 20.14
CA HIS A 169 2.92 7.70 19.62
C HIS A 169 1.60 7.87 18.87
N GLN A 170 0.91 6.79 18.53
CA GLN A 170 -0.27 6.84 17.67
C GLN A 170 -1.47 6.14 18.32
N SER A 171 -2.68 6.41 17.80
CA SER A 171 -3.89 5.75 18.30
C SER A 171 -3.73 4.24 18.25
N ASN A 172 -4.24 3.55 19.27
CA ASN A 172 -4.16 2.10 19.46
C ASN A 172 -4.94 1.26 18.42
N HIS A 173 -5.28 1.79 17.25
CA HIS A 173 -6.04 1.09 16.22
C HIS A 173 -5.59 1.51 14.82
N ILE A 174 -5.66 0.56 13.89
CA ILE A 174 -5.51 0.81 12.45
C ILE A 174 -6.87 1.25 11.90
N ASN A 175 -6.86 2.25 11.02
CA ASN A 175 -8.06 2.78 10.40
C ASN A 175 -7.86 3.00 8.90
N TYR A 176 -8.94 3.35 8.19
CA TYR A 176 -8.89 3.51 6.74
C TYR A 176 -8.06 4.70 6.27
N LEU A 177 -7.67 5.63 7.15
CA LEU A 177 -6.81 6.77 6.84
C LEU A 177 -5.32 6.42 6.99
N ASP A 178 -5.00 5.20 7.42
CA ASP A 178 -3.63 4.72 7.49
C ASP A 178 -2.97 4.64 6.13
N LYS A 179 -1.73 5.11 6.06
CA LYS A 179 -0.91 5.04 4.86
C LYS A 179 -0.42 3.61 4.64
N ALA A 180 -0.68 3.09 3.45
CA ALA A 180 -0.29 1.77 3.02
C ALA A 180 1.15 1.73 2.52
N PHE A 181 1.86 0.69 2.91
CA PHE A 181 3.04 0.22 2.20
C PHE A 181 2.60 -0.81 1.17
N LEU A 182 3.08 -0.68 -0.05
CA LEU A 182 2.80 -1.64 -1.11
C LEU A 182 4.04 -2.48 -1.35
N ASN A 183 3.82 -3.77 -1.50
CA ASN A 183 4.88 -4.72 -1.70
C ASN A 183 4.55 -5.60 -2.90
N TYR A 184 5.41 -5.50 -3.90
CA TYR A 184 5.34 -6.25 -5.15
C TYR A 184 6.42 -7.32 -5.12
N GLY A 185 6.05 -8.59 -5.19
CA GLY A 185 7.04 -9.66 -5.17
C GLY A 185 6.39 -11.02 -5.20
N THR A 186 7.16 -12.03 -5.59
CA THR A 186 6.72 -13.43 -5.57
C THR A 186 6.81 -14.02 -4.17
N SER A 187 6.75 -13.20 -3.13
CA SER A 187 7.05 -13.61 -1.76
C SER A 187 6.41 -14.96 -1.46
N ASP A 188 7.11 -15.80 -0.71
CA ASP A 188 6.60 -16.99 -0.03
C ASP A 188 5.55 -16.58 1.04
N ILE A 189 4.68 -15.62 0.73
CA ILE A 189 3.56 -15.17 1.54
C ILE A 189 2.77 -16.42 1.95
N GLY A 190 2.61 -17.39 1.05
CA GLY A 190 1.93 -18.65 1.32
C GLY A 190 2.50 -19.52 2.45
N THR A 191 3.81 -19.46 2.75
CA THR A 191 4.42 -20.44 3.68
C THR A 191 4.50 -19.95 5.12
N ASN A 192 4.38 -18.64 5.36
CA ASN A 192 4.45 -18.04 6.70
C ASN A 192 3.19 -17.26 7.08
N ILE A 193 2.10 -17.32 6.30
CA ILE A 193 0.79 -16.86 6.80
C ILE A 193 0.40 -17.82 7.94
N PRO A 194 0.37 -17.38 9.22
CA PRO A 194 -0.24 -18.18 10.26
C PRO A 194 -1.67 -18.53 9.83
N PRO A 195 -2.17 -19.75 10.11
CA PRO A 195 -3.48 -20.20 9.65
C PRO A 195 -4.51 -19.10 9.83
N SER A 196 -5.15 -18.73 8.72
CA SER A 196 -5.97 -17.53 8.57
C SER A 196 -6.87 -17.32 9.77
N TYR A 197 -6.47 -16.41 10.66
CA TYR A 197 -7.31 -15.96 11.75
C TYR A 197 -8.37 -15.04 11.16
N HIS A 198 -9.55 -15.61 10.90
CA HIS A 198 -10.72 -14.88 10.41
C HIS A 198 -11.32 -14.03 11.52
N HIS A 199 -10.59 -13.02 11.96
CA HIS A 199 -11.13 -11.98 12.80
C HIS A 199 -11.93 -11.00 11.91
N PRO A 200 -13.22 -10.75 12.20
CA PRO A 200 -13.95 -9.65 11.56
C PRO A 200 -13.20 -8.34 11.77
N TRP A 201 -13.35 -7.38 10.85
CA TRP A 201 -12.71 -6.05 10.93
C TRP A 201 -12.93 -5.32 12.27
N LEU A 202 -13.99 -5.66 13.01
CA LEU A 202 -14.21 -5.19 14.38
C LEU A 202 -13.08 -5.61 15.34
N ASP A 203 -12.60 -6.85 15.28
CA ASP A 203 -11.53 -7.35 16.15
C ASP A 203 -10.18 -6.70 15.80
N VAL A 204 -10.00 -6.36 14.52
CA VAL A 204 -8.88 -5.56 14.01
C VAL A 204 -8.86 -4.16 14.66
N ILE A 205 -10.01 -3.49 14.74
CA ILE A 205 -10.14 -2.17 15.39
C ILE A 205 -9.94 -2.26 16.91
N HIS A 206 -10.27 -3.40 17.53
CA HIS A 206 -10.19 -3.58 18.98
C HIS A 206 -8.85 -4.12 19.50
N THR A 207 -7.91 -4.48 18.62
CA THR A 207 -6.57 -4.90 19.03
C THR A 207 -5.78 -3.67 19.45
N LEU A 208 -5.80 -3.39 20.75
CA LEU A 208 -5.12 -2.25 21.35
C LEU A 208 -3.67 -2.60 21.66
N CYS A 209 -2.77 -1.65 21.41
CA CYS A 209 -1.49 -1.58 22.11
C CYS A 209 -1.79 -1.52 23.62
N ARG A 210 -1.48 -2.61 24.35
CA ARG A 210 -1.65 -2.72 25.80
C ARG A 210 -0.32 -3.05 26.46
#